data_AF-A0A521CQF3-F1
#
_entry.id   AF-A0A521CQF3-F1
#
_cell.length_a   1.000
_cell.length_b   1.000
_cell.length_c   1.000
_cell.angle_alpha   90.00
_cell.angle_beta   90.00
_cell.angle_gamma   90.00
#
_symmetry.space_group_name_H-M   'P 1'
#
loop_
_entity.id
_entity.type
_entity.pdbx_description
1 polymer ?
#
loop_
_entity_poly.entity_id
_entity_poly.type
_entity_poly.pdbx_seq_one_letter_code
_entity_poly.pdbx_strand_id
1 'polypeptide(L)'
;MKRPKLPPIQGRRFDVEMLQDTAFSLTEHASKGPTWLRHRGRISFVVLTEELFEQIWPDQRRAWSVDDMPIRHEQMLLEALEASLSHDNEE
;
A
#
# COMPACT_ATOMS: atom_id res chain seq x y z
N MET A 1 -19.61 -7.62 0.95
CA MET A 1 -19.37 -6.17 0.74
C MET A 1 -18.87 -5.93 -0.68
N LYS A 2 -19.33 -4.88 -1.38
CA LYS A 2 -18.79 -4.51 -2.70
C LYS A 2 -17.32 -4.09 -2.52
N ARG A 3 -16.36 -4.86 -3.05
CA ARG A 3 -14.94 -4.49 -3.01
C ARG A 3 -14.78 -3.09 -3.62
N PRO A 4 -14.10 -2.14 -2.95
CA PRO A 4 -13.78 -0.86 -3.56
C PRO A 4 -13.08 -1.14 -4.88
N LYS A 5 -13.53 -0.47 -5.95
CA LYS A 5 -12.98 -0.66 -7.29
C LYS A 5 -11.65 0.08 -7.35
N LEU A 6 -10.59 -0.57 -6.86
CA LEU A 6 -9.26 0.02 -6.77
C LEU A 6 -8.72 0.31 -8.18
N PRO A 7 -8.03 1.43 -8.40
CA PRO A 7 -7.38 1.72 -9.66
C PRO A 7 -6.27 0.70 -9.93
N PRO A 8 -6.03 0.34 -11.20
CA PRO A 8 -4.98 -0.60 -11.56
C PRO A 8 -3.58 -0.03 -11.27
N ILE A 9 -2.65 -0.94 -10.97
CA ILE A 9 -1.24 -0.60 -10.82
C ILE A 9 -0.69 -0.11 -12.17
N GLN A 10 0.02 1.00 -12.15
CA GLN A 10 0.69 1.59 -13.30
C GLN A 10 1.93 0.76 -13.67
N GLY A 11 2.12 0.50 -14.97
CA GLY A 11 3.22 -0.34 -15.45
C GLY A 11 4.60 0.33 -15.40
N ARG A 12 4.66 1.67 -15.44
CA ARG A 12 5.91 2.42 -15.40
C ARG A 12 6.56 2.28 -14.03
N ARG A 13 7.88 2.12 -14.01
CA ARG A 13 8.67 2.03 -12.77
C ARG A 13 9.63 3.21 -12.70
N PHE A 14 9.85 3.71 -11.50
CA PHE A 14 10.75 4.81 -11.23
C PHE A 14 11.94 4.32 -10.41
N ASP A 15 13.07 4.99 -10.50
CA ASP A 15 14.27 4.70 -9.71
C ASP A 15 14.47 5.80 -8.67
N VAL A 16 14.75 5.41 -7.42
CA VAL A 16 15.03 6.34 -6.31
C VAL A 16 16.14 7.30 -6.69
N GLU A 17 17.16 6.78 -7.38
CA GLU A 17 18.35 7.50 -7.84
C GLU A 17 18.03 8.61 -8.86
N MET A 18 16.86 8.56 -9.51
CA MET A 18 16.41 9.51 -10.53
C MET A 18 15.26 10.41 -10.05
N LEU A 19 14.92 10.38 -8.75
CA LEU A 19 13.74 11.10 -8.24
C LEU A 19 13.83 12.60 -8.41
N GLN A 20 15.03 13.19 -8.32
CA GLN A 20 15.22 14.62 -8.54
C GLN A 20 14.68 15.09 -9.91
N ASP A 21 14.78 14.25 -10.94
CA ASP A 21 14.35 14.56 -12.30
C ASP A 21 12.94 14.02 -12.60
N THR A 22 12.55 12.94 -11.92
CA THR A 22 11.31 12.20 -12.23
C THR A 22 10.17 12.40 -11.24
N ALA A 23 10.37 13.16 -10.15
CA ALA A 23 9.38 13.35 -9.08
C ALA A 23 8.01 13.79 -9.60
N PHE A 24 7.96 14.78 -10.51
CA PHE A 24 6.70 15.24 -11.07
C PHE A 24 5.98 14.13 -11.86
N SER A 25 6.72 13.40 -12.70
CA SER A 25 6.17 12.30 -13.48
C SER A 25 5.74 11.13 -12.59
N LEU A 26 6.47 10.85 -11.50
CA LEU A 26 6.08 9.87 -10.49
C LEU A 26 4.73 10.25 -9.88
N THR A 27 4.56 11.49 -9.45
CA THR A 27 3.30 11.99 -8.87
C THR A 27 2.14 11.92 -9.86
N GLU A 28 2.36 12.29 -11.12
CA GLU A 28 1.34 12.22 -12.17
C GLU A 28 0.93 10.77 -12.50
N HIS A 29 1.85 9.82 -12.39
CA HIS A 29 1.52 8.40 -12.51
C HIS A 29 0.78 7.89 -11.28
N ALA A 30 1.25 8.22 -10.07
CA ALA A 30 0.65 7.79 -8.82
C ALA A 30 -0.80 8.29 -8.66
N SER A 31 -1.14 9.46 -9.20
CA SER A 31 -2.52 9.99 -9.19
C SER A 31 -3.50 9.19 -10.05
N LYS A 32 -3.02 8.40 -11.01
CA LYS A 32 -3.83 7.50 -11.86
C LYS A 32 -3.96 6.10 -11.26
N GLY A 33 -3.13 5.77 -10.27
CA GLY A 33 -3.11 4.48 -9.57
C GLY A 33 -1.72 4.18 -9.00
N PRO A 34 -1.58 3.14 -8.15
CA PRO A 34 -0.31 2.80 -7.53
C PRO A 34 0.78 2.51 -8.56
N THR A 35 2.03 2.84 -8.24
CA THR A 35 3.19 2.56 -9.09
C THR A 35 4.37 2.07 -8.25
N TRP A 36 5.45 1.65 -8.92
CA TRP A 36 6.62 1.06 -8.27
C TRP A 36 7.81 2.01 -8.27
N LEU A 37 8.47 2.09 -7.13
CA LEU A 37 9.74 2.75 -6.97
C LEU A 37 10.82 1.70 -6.67
N ARG A 38 11.89 1.76 -7.45
CA ARG A 38 13.02 0.84 -7.37
C ARG A 38 14.20 1.51 -6.71
N HIS A 39 14.94 0.75 -5.92
CA HIS A 39 16.24 1.16 -5.41
C HIS A 39 17.26 0.12 -5.87
N ARG A 40 18.35 0.57 -6.52
CA ARG A 40 19.39 -0.30 -7.10
C ARG A 40 18.82 -1.35 -8.04
N GLY A 41 17.85 -0.96 -8.86
CA GLY A 41 17.20 -1.81 -9.87
C GLY A 41 16.18 -2.82 -9.35
N ARG A 42 15.93 -2.89 -8.04
CA ARG A 42 14.94 -3.78 -7.43
C ARG A 42 13.71 -2.99 -6.98
N ILE A 43 12.51 -3.55 -7.16
CA ILE A 43 11.29 -2.96 -6.59
C ILE A 43 11.45 -2.94 -5.07
N SER A 44 11.34 -1.75 -4.47
CA SER A 44 11.54 -1.55 -3.03
C SER A 44 10.35 -0.86 -2.38
N PHE A 45 9.62 -0.02 -3.12
CA PHE A 45 8.46 0.70 -2.59
C PHE A 45 7.30 0.69 -3.57
N VAL A 46 6.10 0.76 -3.01
CA VAL A 46 4.87 1.12 -3.74
C VAL A 46 4.60 2.59 -3.46
N VAL A 47 4.30 3.34 -4.51
CA VAL A 47 3.90 4.74 -4.41
C VAL A 47 2.44 4.84 -4.82
N LEU A 48 1.62 5.40 -3.96
CA LEU A 48 0.21 5.68 -4.19
C LEU A 48 -0.17 7.00 -3.52
N THR A 49 -1.33 7.55 -3.85
CA THR A 49 -1.82 8.76 -3.19
C THR A 49 -2.29 8.46 -1.76
N GLU A 50 -2.34 9.50 -0.92
CA GLU A 50 -2.84 9.39 0.45
C GLU A 50 -4.31 8.95 0.47
N GLU A 51 -5.14 9.46 -0.44
CA GLU A 51 -6.56 9.11 -0.52
C GLU A 51 -6.76 7.63 -0.86
N LEU A 52 -5.91 7.08 -1.72
CA LEU A 52 -5.95 5.65 -2.04
C LEU A 52 -5.44 4.81 -0.87
N PHE A 53 -4.44 5.31 -0.13
CA PHE A 53 -3.94 4.64 1.07
C PHE A 53 -5.04 4.56 2.12
N GLU A 54 -5.76 5.65 2.40
CA GLU A 54 -6.86 5.66 3.36
C GLU A 54 -8.02 4.72 2.98
N GLN A 55 -8.22 4.46 1.69
CA GLN A 55 -9.25 3.50 1.24
C GLN A 55 -8.87 2.04 1.45
N ILE A 56 -7.58 1.70 1.41
CA ILE A 56 -7.09 0.32 1.49
C ILE A 56 -6.49 -0.03 2.84
N TRP A 57 -6.03 0.98 3.58
CA TRP A 57 -5.37 0.79 4.85
C TRP A 57 -6.42 0.43 5.91
N PRO A 58 -6.31 -0.74 6.57
CA PRO A 58 -7.36 -1.22 7.46
C PRO A 58 -7.39 -0.50 8.83
N ASP A 59 -6.42 0.37 9.11
CA ASP A 59 -6.36 1.12 10.35
C ASP A 59 -6.60 2.62 10.11
N GLN A 60 -7.54 3.23 10.82
CA GLN A 60 -7.82 4.66 10.68
C GLN A 60 -6.78 5.54 11.40
N ARG A 61 -5.92 4.96 12.24
CA ARG A 61 -4.83 5.71 12.89
C ARG A 61 -3.66 5.90 11.93
N ARG A 62 -3.36 7.18 11.63
CA ARG A 62 -2.26 7.59 10.76
C ARG A 62 -0.86 7.34 11.34
N ALA A 63 -0.73 7.28 12.67
CA ALA A 63 0.55 7.06 13.33
C ALA A 63 0.38 6.25 14.62
N TRP A 64 1.28 5.29 14.79
CA TRP A 64 1.51 4.57 16.03
C TRP A 64 2.88 4.98 16.57
N SER A 65 3.08 4.88 17.89
CA SER A 65 4.44 5.00 18.43
C SER A 65 5.32 3.86 17.88
N VAL A 66 6.64 4.07 17.83
CA VAL A 66 7.56 3.03 17.36
C VAL A 66 7.48 1.77 18.23
N ASP A 67 7.16 1.93 19.51
CA ASP A 67 7.03 0.83 20.47
C ASP A 67 5.71 0.05 20.29
N ASP A 68 4.62 0.73 19.93
CA ASP A 68 3.30 0.12 19.78
C ASP A 68 3.07 -0.48 18.38
N MET A 69 3.78 0.04 17.38
CA MET A 69 3.61 -0.36 15.97
C MET A 69 3.79 -1.87 15.73
N PRO A 70 4.81 -2.57 16.29
CA PRO A 70 4.98 -4.00 16.08
C PRO A 70 3.79 -4.81 16.58
N ILE A 71 3.29 -4.50 17.78
CA ILE A 71 2.15 -5.19 18.39
C ILE A 71 0.89 -5.01 17.54
N ARG A 72 0.65 -3.79 17.05
CA ARG A 72 -0.51 -3.53 16.17
C ARG A 72 -0.42 -4.33 14.87
N HIS A 73 0.76 -4.40 14.24
CA HIS A 73 0.93 -5.16 13.01
C HIS A 73 0.69 -6.66 13.21
N GLU A 74 1.14 -7.22 14.34
CA GLU A 74 0.86 -8.60 14.72
C GLU A 74 -0.65 -8.84 14.87
N GLN A 75 -1.35 -7.95 15.59
CA GLN A 75 -2.80 -8.04 15.75
C GLN A 75 -3.54 -7.99 14.40
N MET A 76 -3.16 -7.07 13.50
CA MET A 76 -3.75 -6.98 12.16
C MET A 76 -3.58 -8.26 11.35
N LEU A 77 -2.41 -8.89 11.46
CA LEU A 77 -2.14 -10.16 10.79
C LEU A 77 -3.03 -11.28 11.33
N LEU A 78 -3.16 -11.40 12.65
CA LEU A 78 -3.99 -12.41 13.30
C LEU A 78 -5.48 -12.21 12.96
N GLU A 79 -5.98 -10.98 13.03
CA GLU A 79 -7.35 -10.61 12.63
C GLU A 79 -7.65 -11.01 11.18
N ALA A 80 -6.71 -10.75 10.26
CA ALA A 80 -6.87 -11.09 8.85
C ALA A 80 -6.85 -12.62 8.61
N LEU A 81 -5.99 -13.35 9.33
CA LEU A 81 -5.93 -14.82 9.25
C LEU A 81 -7.21 -15.46 9.78
N GLU A 82 -7.72 -15.00 10.93
CA GLU A 82 -8.98 -15.47 11.50
C GLU A 82 -10.16 -15.19 10.55
N ALA A 83 -10.22 -13.99 9.96
CA ALA A 83 -11.24 -13.64 8.97
C ALA A 83 -11.19 -14.53 7.71
N SER A 84 -9.99 -14.89 7.25
CA SER A 84 -9.82 -15.81 6.11
C SER A 84 -10.29 -17.22 6.46
N LEU A 85 -9.90 -17.74 7.62
CA LEU A 85 -10.24 -19.10 8.07
C LEU A 85 -11.72 -19.26 8.39
N SER A 86 -12.40 -18.19 8.81
CA SER A 86 -13.84 -18.20 9.05
C SER A 86 -14.66 -18.14 7.76
N HIS A 87 -14.18 -17.43 6.72
CA HIS A 87 -14.80 -17.46 5.39
C HIS A 87 -14.73 -18.83 4.72
N ASP A 88 -13.67 -19.61 4.91
CA ASP A 88 -13.54 -20.97 4.35
C ASP A 88 -14.46 -22.01 5.01
N ASN A 89 -15.04 -21.70 6.18
CA ASN A 89 -15.95 -22.60 6.89
C ASN A 89 -17.45 -22.29 6.63
N GLU A 90 -17.76 -21.20 5.91
CA GLU A 90 -19.13 -20.80 5.56
C GLU A 90 -19.51 -21.11 4.08
N GLU A 91 -18.63 -21.78 3.32
CA GLU A 91 -18.93 -22.35 1.98
C GLU A 91 -19.36 -23.82 2.01
#